data_AF-A0A2S0PBY1-F1
#
_entry.id   AF-A0A2S0PBY1-F1
#
_cell.length_a   1.000
_cell.length_b   1.000
_cell.length_c   1.000
_cell.angle_alpha   90.00
_cell.angle_beta   90.00
_cell.angle_gamma   90.00
#
_symmetry.space_group_name_H-M   'P 1'
#
loop_
_entity.id
_entity.type
_entity.pdbx_description
1 polymer ?
#
loop_
_entity_poly.entity_id
_entity_poly.type
_entity_poly.pdbx_seq_one_letter_code
_entity_poly.pdbx_strand_id
1 'polypeptide(L)'
;MKKMALMAALLCSGWLLQAQAAGPGKAGKADKALAGHYYLQGVREMGSELLLKADGRFEWAISYGAMDQYAKGSWRVNAGKVVLQTASTDKDPVFRPFRDEEMRVRKPAEDGYWVAIVGMPGVGPMRGVEVTFESASGKTATAVSDRAGDAMVEMPASETWARAGLRREGSKAPLQWFDLAPDRAGQRLSAFAVDDIDYVREQPFQRLTLTVKGDKLVMEEGGGGLVYQRQ
;
A
#
# COMPACT_ATOMS: atom_id res chain seq x y z
N MET A 1 30.96 -39.25 -63.72
CA MET A 1 31.94 -38.14 -63.59
C MET A 1 31.30 -37.02 -62.77
N LYS A 2 31.98 -36.59 -61.68
CA LYS A 2 31.72 -35.39 -60.82
C LYS A 2 30.39 -35.41 -60.03
N LYS A 3 30.30 -35.02 -58.75
CA LYS A 3 31.20 -34.64 -57.65
C LYS A 3 30.36 -34.71 -56.35
N MET A 4 31.00 -35.02 -55.22
CA MET A 4 30.49 -34.89 -53.84
C MET A 4 29.91 -33.51 -53.52
N ALA A 5 28.96 -33.44 -52.57
CA ALA A 5 29.06 -32.57 -51.39
C ALA A 5 28.03 -32.95 -50.31
N LEU A 6 28.56 -33.02 -49.09
CA LEU A 6 27.94 -33.29 -47.79
C LEU A 6 27.19 -32.04 -47.30
N MET A 7 26.06 -32.20 -46.60
CA MET A 7 25.65 -31.19 -45.61
C MET A 7 24.98 -31.85 -44.41
N ALA A 8 25.65 -31.71 -43.28
CA ALA A 8 25.25 -32.19 -41.97
C ALA A 8 24.15 -31.29 -41.38
N ALA A 9 23.19 -31.90 -40.68
CA ALA A 9 22.32 -31.21 -39.75
C ALA A 9 22.43 -31.88 -38.38
N LEU A 10 23.16 -31.24 -37.46
CA LEU A 10 23.12 -31.55 -36.04
C LEU A 10 21.76 -31.12 -35.48
N LEU A 11 20.99 -32.05 -34.92
CA LEU A 11 19.82 -31.75 -34.12
C LEU A 11 20.23 -31.61 -32.65
N CYS A 12 20.22 -30.37 -32.16
CA CYS A 12 20.38 -30.00 -30.76
C CYS A 12 19.28 -30.65 -29.90
N SER A 13 19.66 -31.49 -28.93
CA SER A 13 18.76 -31.98 -27.89
C SER A 13 19.06 -31.27 -26.58
N GLY A 14 18.60 -30.03 -26.45
CA GLY A 14 18.61 -29.31 -25.17
C GLY A 14 17.48 -29.80 -24.29
N TRP A 15 17.82 -30.53 -23.22
CA TRP A 15 16.88 -30.84 -22.13
C TRP A 15 16.58 -29.54 -21.37
N LEU A 16 15.44 -28.93 -21.66
CA LEU A 16 14.89 -27.84 -20.84
C LEU A 16 14.33 -28.44 -19.55
N LEU A 17 15.03 -28.18 -18.44
CA LEU A 17 14.44 -28.23 -17.10
C LEU A 17 13.27 -27.24 -17.09
N GLN A 18 12.03 -27.74 -17.19
CA GLN A 18 10.86 -26.93 -16.90
C GLN A 18 10.82 -26.69 -15.39
N ALA A 19 11.34 -25.53 -14.97
CA ALA A 19 10.95 -24.94 -13.71
C ALA A 19 9.44 -24.67 -13.77
N GLN A 20 8.65 -25.50 -13.10
CA GLN A 20 7.25 -25.19 -12.85
C GLN A 20 7.20 -23.92 -12.00
N ALA A 21 6.94 -22.79 -12.63
CA ALA A 21 6.47 -21.61 -11.92
C ALA A 21 5.14 -21.99 -11.25
N ALA A 22 5.14 -22.04 -9.92
CA ALA A 22 3.92 -22.22 -9.15
C ALA A 22 2.94 -21.12 -9.54
N GLY A 23 1.92 -21.47 -10.33
CA GLY A 23 0.79 -20.59 -10.60
C GLY A 23 0.12 -20.17 -9.29
N PRO A 24 -0.65 -19.07 -9.28
CA PRO A 24 -1.38 -18.66 -8.09
C PRO A 24 -2.38 -19.77 -7.74
N GLY A 25 -2.02 -20.60 -6.75
CA GLY A 25 -2.90 -21.65 -6.24
C GLY A 25 -4.23 -21.03 -5.83
N LYS A 26 -5.33 -21.74 -6.14
CA LYS A 26 -6.70 -21.34 -5.78
C LYS A 26 -6.73 -20.72 -4.39
N ALA A 27 -7.14 -19.46 -4.30
CA ALA A 27 -7.26 -18.76 -3.02
C ALA A 27 -8.18 -19.58 -2.10
N GLY A 28 -7.62 -20.14 -1.03
CA GLY A 28 -8.41 -20.90 -0.06
C GLY A 28 -9.43 -20.00 0.63
N LYS A 29 -10.50 -20.61 1.15
CA LYS A 29 -11.55 -19.91 1.92
C LYS A 29 -11.12 -19.78 3.39
N ALA A 30 -11.75 -18.87 4.12
CA ALA A 30 -11.66 -18.86 5.58
C ALA A 30 -12.25 -20.17 6.13
N ASP A 31 -11.50 -20.83 7.02
CA ASP A 31 -11.97 -22.03 7.70
C ASP A 31 -12.61 -21.65 9.03
N LYS A 32 -13.94 -21.76 9.13
CA LYS A 32 -14.66 -21.36 10.35
C LYS A 32 -14.18 -22.08 11.60
N ALA A 33 -13.57 -23.26 11.50
CA ALA A 33 -12.99 -23.97 12.65
C ALA A 33 -11.79 -23.22 13.26
N LEU A 34 -11.09 -22.42 12.45
CA LEU A 34 -9.97 -21.57 12.88
C LEU A 34 -10.40 -20.20 13.41
N ALA A 35 -11.67 -19.83 13.32
CA ALA A 35 -12.16 -18.60 13.94
C ALA A 35 -12.00 -18.64 15.47
N GLY A 36 -11.63 -17.51 16.07
CA GLY A 36 -11.37 -17.40 17.50
C GLY A 36 -10.49 -16.19 17.85
N HIS A 37 -10.38 -15.91 19.14
CA HIS A 37 -9.49 -14.89 19.67
C HIS A 37 -8.23 -15.59 20.21
N TYR A 38 -7.08 -15.16 19.71
CA TYR A 38 -5.80 -15.72 20.05
C TYR A 38 -4.94 -14.68 20.74
N TYR A 39 -4.24 -15.09 21.79
CA TYR A 39 -3.36 -14.24 22.57
C TYR A 39 -1.93 -14.76 22.47
N LEU A 40 -0.99 -13.84 22.31
CA LEU A 40 0.43 -14.11 22.33
C LEU A 40 0.86 -14.75 23.65
N GLN A 41 1.64 -15.82 23.59
CA GLN A 41 2.11 -16.58 24.74
C GLN A 41 3.63 -16.61 24.82
N GLY A 42 4.15 -16.78 26.03
CA GLY A 42 5.55 -17.17 26.27
C GLY A 42 6.60 -16.08 26.05
N VAL A 43 6.18 -14.83 25.86
CA VAL A 43 7.07 -13.66 25.78
C VAL A 43 6.83 -12.72 26.96
N ARG A 44 7.87 -11.99 27.34
CA ARG A 44 7.83 -10.94 28.35
C ARG A 44 8.07 -9.61 27.64
N GLU A 45 7.43 -8.53 28.10
CA GLU A 45 7.57 -7.17 27.54
C GLU A 45 6.90 -6.92 26.17
N MET A 46 6.10 -7.88 25.69
CA MET A 46 5.33 -7.76 24.45
C MET A 46 3.95 -8.38 24.63
N GLY A 47 2.91 -7.66 24.20
CA GLY A 47 1.54 -8.16 24.16
C GLY A 47 1.05 -8.16 22.72
N SER A 48 0.36 -9.21 22.30
CA SER A 48 -0.34 -9.20 21.02
C SER A 48 -1.60 -10.06 21.07
N GLU A 49 -2.59 -9.64 20.31
CA GLU A 49 -3.82 -10.38 20.09
C GLU A 49 -4.14 -10.48 18.60
N LEU A 50 -4.78 -11.59 18.23
CA LEU A 50 -5.26 -11.86 16.89
C LEU A 50 -6.69 -12.39 16.99
N LEU A 51 -7.65 -11.65 16.45
CA LEU A 51 -9.02 -12.10 16.29
C LEU A 51 -9.25 -12.57 14.86
N LEU A 52 -9.54 -13.85 14.67
CA LEU A 52 -10.02 -14.41 13.41
C LEU A 52 -11.54 -14.54 13.44
N LYS A 53 -12.25 -13.71 12.67
CA LYS A 53 -13.72 -13.77 12.58
C LYS A 53 -14.16 -14.85 11.59
N ALA A 54 -15.28 -15.50 11.87
CA ALA A 54 -15.82 -16.58 11.04
C ALA A 54 -16.29 -16.15 9.65
N ASP A 55 -16.43 -14.84 9.40
CA ASP A 55 -16.73 -14.25 8.11
C ASP A 55 -15.49 -13.98 7.24
N GLY A 56 -14.30 -14.37 7.71
CA GLY A 56 -13.04 -14.18 7.00
C GLY A 56 -12.39 -12.82 7.24
N ARG A 57 -12.86 -12.01 8.19
CA ARG A 57 -12.15 -10.79 8.64
C ARG A 57 -11.21 -11.07 9.81
N PHE A 58 -10.13 -10.31 9.94
CA PHE A 58 -9.26 -10.37 11.11
C PHE A 58 -9.02 -8.98 11.71
N GLU A 59 -8.67 -8.98 13.00
CA GLU A 59 -8.07 -7.85 13.70
C GLU A 59 -6.80 -8.34 14.42
N TRP A 60 -5.74 -7.55 14.40
CA TRP A 60 -4.47 -7.86 15.03
C TRP A 60 -3.92 -6.61 15.69
N ALA A 61 -3.42 -6.74 16.91
CA ALA A 61 -2.74 -5.67 17.61
C ALA A 61 -1.48 -6.21 18.27
N ILE A 62 -0.42 -5.41 18.30
CA ILE A 62 0.78 -5.69 19.07
C ILE A 62 1.24 -4.42 19.78
N SER A 63 1.70 -4.60 21.01
CA SER A 63 2.30 -3.56 21.83
C SER A 63 3.66 -4.06 22.30
N TYR A 64 4.70 -3.30 21.99
CA TYR A 64 6.08 -3.57 22.39
C TYR A 64 6.78 -2.27 22.76
N GLY A 65 7.13 -2.11 24.04
CA GLY A 65 7.67 -0.86 24.56
C GLY A 65 6.72 0.32 24.31
N ALA A 66 7.18 1.32 23.57
CA ALA A 66 6.38 2.49 23.15
C ALA A 66 5.73 2.34 21.76
N MET A 67 5.87 1.19 21.12
CA MET A 67 5.33 0.92 19.79
C MET A 67 4.02 0.13 19.92
N ASP A 68 2.94 0.74 19.44
CA ASP A 68 1.65 0.07 19.23
C ASP A 68 1.38 -0.04 17.74
N GLN A 69 1.05 -1.23 17.26
CA GLN A 69 0.64 -1.46 15.88
C GLN A 69 -0.72 -2.16 15.85
N TYR A 70 -1.51 -1.82 14.84
CA TYR A 70 -2.81 -2.40 14.60
C TYR A 70 -2.97 -2.74 13.12
N ALA A 71 -3.59 -3.87 12.85
CA ALA A 71 -3.89 -4.32 11.50
C ALA A 71 -5.30 -4.92 11.43
N LYS A 72 -6.00 -4.65 10.33
CA LYS A 72 -7.29 -5.28 10.01
C LYS A 72 -7.34 -5.68 8.55
N GLY A 73 -8.14 -6.70 8.24
CA GLY A 73 -8.31 -7.12 6.85
C GLY A 73 -9.03 -8.44 6.71
N SER A 74 -8.65 -9.20 5.68
CA SER A 74 -9.20 -10.52 5.41
C SER A 74 -8.20 -11.62 5.74
N TRP A 75 -8.69 -12.81 6.07
CA TRP A 75 -7.86 -13.98 6.28
C TRP A 75 -8.44 -15.21 5.58
N ARG A 76 -7.55 -16.14 5.28
CA ARG A 76 -7.88 -17.43 4.64
C ARG A 76 -6.88 -18.49 5.03
N VAL A 77 -7.26 -19.76 4.85
CA VAL A 77 -6.32 -20.88 4.96
C VAL A 77 -5.77 -21.21 3.59
N ASN A 78 -4.45 -21.30 3.45
CA ASN A 78 -3.80 -21.77 2.25
C ASN A 78 -2.65 -22.73 2.62
N ALA A 79 -2.69 -23.96 2.10
CA ALA A 79 -1.67 -24.99 2.34
C ALA A 79 -1.30 -25.17 3.83
N GLY A 80 -2.32 -25.27 4.70
CA GLY A 80 -2.12 -25.46 6.15
C GLY A 80 -1.64 -24.22 6.92
N LYS A 81 -1.61 -23.05 6.27
CA LYS A 81 -1.23 -21.77 6.88
C LYS A 81 -2.41 -20.81 6.90
N VAL A 82 -2.54 -20.04 7.98
CA VAL A 82 -3.41 -18.87 8.03
C VAL A 82 -2.68 -17.73 7.35
N VAL A 83 -3.29 -17.15 6.32
CA VAL A 83 -2.77 -15.98 5.61
C VAL A 83 -3.65 -14.80 5.94
N LEU A 84 -3.10 -13.82 6.65
CA LEU A 84 -3.70 -12.51 6.87
C LEU A 84 -3.30 -11.59 5.72
N GLN A 85 -4.28 -10.88 5.18
CA GLN A 85 -4.10 -9.88 4.15
C GLN A 85 -4.78 -8.61 4.65
N THR A 86 -4.00 -7.59 5.01
CA THR A 86 -4.58 -6.31 5.43
C THR A 86 -5.38 -5.72 4.28
N ALA A 87 -6.42 -4.98 4.63
CA ALA A 87 -7.18 -4.27 3.62
C ALA A 87 -6.24 -3.28 2.92
N SER A 88 -5.87 -3.56 1.67
CA SER A 88 -5.69 -2.47 0.73
C SER A 88 -7.08 -1.90 0.50
N THR A 89 -7.21 -0.58 0.58
CA THR A 89 -8.40 0.08 0.07
C THR A 89 -8.44 -0.15 -1.45
N ASP A 90 -9.07 -1.25 -1.89
CA ASP A 90 -9.20 -1.58 -3.32
C ASP A 90 -10.08 -0.56 -4.07
N LYS A 91 -10.81 0.26 -3.31
CA LYS A 91 -11.54 1.41 -3.81
C LYS A 91 -10.59 2.58 -4.02
N ASP A 92 -10.71 3.24 -5.15
CA ASP A 92 -10.05 4.50 -5.38
C ASP A 92 -10.46 5.54 -4.32
N PRO A 93 -9.52 6.31 -3.77
CA PRO A 93 -9.83 7.35 -2.81
C PRO A 93 -10.69 8.43 -3.46
N VAL A 94 -11.61 9.01 -2.69
CA VAL A 94 -12.30 10.25 -3.08
C VAL A 94 -11.56 11.41 -2.42
N PHE A 95 -11.09 12.33 -3.24
CA PHE A 95 -10.33 13.50 -2.78
C PHE A 95 -11.22 14.73 -2.69
N ARG A 96 -10.82 15.68 -1.86
CA ARG A 96 -11.34 17.04 -1.84
C ARG A 96 -10.22 18.02 -1.49
N PRO A 97 -10.30 19.31 -1.83
CA PRO A 97 -9.38 20.30 -1.28
C PRO A 97 -9.49 20.33 0.26
N PHE A 98 -8.37 20.62 0.94
CA PHE A 98 -8.41 20.99 2.35
C PHE A 98 -9.26 22.25 2.52
N ARG A 99 -10.02 22.32 3.61
CA ARG A 99 -10.68 23.55 4.03
C ARG A 99 -9.65 24.50 4.65
N ASP A 100 -9.94 25.79 4.65
CA ASP A 100 -9.02 26.80 5.19
C ASP A 100 -8.70 26.56 6.67
N GLU A 101 -9.65 26.02 7.45
CA GLU A 101 -9.45 25.68 8.86
C GLU A 101 -8.62 24.39 9.05
N GLU A 102 -8.58 23.51 8.05
CA GLU A 102 -7.80 22.26 8.06
C GLU A 102 -6.33 22.51 7.67
N MET A 103 -6.06 23.67 7.05
CA MET A 103 -4.72 24.11 6.69
C MET A 103 -3.96 24.58 7.92
N ARG A 104 -3.07 23.72 8.43
CA ARG A 104 -2.01 24.17 9.35
C ARG A 104 -1.13 25.18 8.61
N VAL A 105 -0.65 26.22 9.30
CA VAL A 105 0.28 27.21 8.72
C VAL A 105 1.47 26.46 8.10
N ARG A 106 1.54 26.49 6.78
CA ARG A 106 2.64 25.92 6.00
C ARG A 106 3.31 27.05 5.23
N LYS A 107 4.64 27.01 5.17
CA LYS A 107 5.42 27.96 4.39
C LYS A 107 5.12 27.74 2.90
N PRO A 108 5.07 28.81 2.08
CA PRO A 108 5.05 28.66 0.63
C PRO A 108 6.15 27.72 0.14
N ALA A 109 5.91 27.04 -0.99
CA ALA A 109 6.95 26.23 -1.61
C ALA A 109 8.07 27.13 -2.14
N GLU A 110 9.29 26.58 -2.22
CA GLU A 110 10.45 27.29 -2.75
C GLU A 110 10.26 27.68 -4.22
N ASP A 111 11.01 28.70 -4.63
CA ASP A 111 10.97 29.09 -6.03
C ASP A 111 11.40 27.94 -6.95
N GLY A 112 10.66 27.73 -8.05
CA GLY A 112 10.92 26.61 -8.96
C GLY A 112 10.24 25.29 -8.56
N TYR A 113 9.51 25.21 -7.45
CA TYR A 113 8.82 23.99 -7.03
C TYR A 113 7.34 24.22 -6.74
N TRP A 114 6.53 23.23 -7.08
CA TRP A 114 5.13 23.13 -6.65
C TRP A 114 4.96 21.90 -5.78
N VAL A 115 4.20 22.06 -4.70
CA VAL A 115 3.97 20.99 -3.71
C VAL A 115 2.48 20.77 -3.51
N ALA A 116 2.03 19.53 -3.72
CA ALA A 116 0.72 19.05 -3.32
C ALA A 116 0.84 18.19 -2.07
N ILE A 117 0.10 18.51 -1.03
CA ILE A 117 0.05 17.72 0.20
C ILE A 117 -1.20 16.85 0.17
N VAL A 118 -1.07 15.57 0.47
CA VAL A 118 -2.19 14.63 0.50
C VAL A 118 -2.26 13.94 1.86
N GLY A 119 -3.45 13.89 2.44
CA GLY A 119 -3.62 13.27 3.75
C GLY A 119 -5.04 13.35 4.29
N MET A 120 -5.21 13.05 5.56
CA MET A 120 -6.45 13.22 6.31
C MET A 120 -6.21 14.27 7.41
N PRO A 121 -6.94 15.39 7.40
CA PRO A 121 -6.84 16.41 8.44
C PRO A 121 -6.96 15.83 9.84
N GLY A 122 -6.05 16.22 10.73
CA GLY A 122 -6.01 15.75 12.12
C GLY A 122 -5.54 14.30 12.34
N VAL A 123 -5.33 13.52 11.27
CA VAL A 123 -4.92 12.11 11.38
C VAL A 123 -3.51 11.87 10.84
N GLY A 124 -3.23 12.27 9.61
CA GLY A 124 -1.90 12.02 9.05
C GLY A 124 -1.82 12.07 7.52
N PRO A 125 -0.61 11.89 6.98
CA PRO A 125 -0.36 11.95 5.54
C PRO A 125 -0.87 10.71 4.79
N MET A 126 -1.11 10.87 3.48
CA MET A 126 -1.43 9.79 2.56
C MET A 126 -0.35 9.70 1.47
N ARG A 127 0.41 8.61 1.50
CA ARG A 127 1.41 8.28 0.47
C ARG A 127 0.79 7.55 -0.73
N GLY A 128 1.51 7.49 -1.85
CA GLY A 128 1.10 6.68 -3.01
C GLY A 128 -0.07 7.28 -3.78
N VAL A 129 -0.20 8.60 -3.76
CA VAL A 129 -1.16 9.34 -4.58
C VAL A 129 -0.42 9.99 -5.73
N GLU A 130 -0.77 9.60 -6.95
CA GLU A 130 -0.30 10.27 -8.16
C GLU A 130 -1.01 11.63 -8.27
N VAL A 131 -0.22 12.69 -8.30
CA VAL A 131 -0.68 14.07 -8.48
C VAL A 131 -0.13 14.59 -9.80
N THR A 132 -1.02 14.89 -10.73
CA THR A 132 -0.73 15.62 -11.97
C THR A 132 -0.99 17.09 -11.75
N PHE A 133 0.05 17.90 -11.87
CA PHE A 133 0.03 19.34 -11.79
C PHE A 133 -0.18 19.90 -13.20
N GLU A 134 -1.05 20.89 -13.35
CA GLU A 134 -1.25 21.61 -14.62
C GLU A 134 -1.11 23.11 -14.41
N SER A 135 -0.28 23.73 -15.25
CA SER A 135 -0.06 25.17 -15.25
C SER A 135 -1.12 25.93 -16.05
N ALA A 136 -1.21 27.23 -15.82
CA ALA A 136 -2.05 28.13 -16.62
C ALA A 136 -1.68 28.16 -18.11
N SER A 137 -0.44 27.81 -18.47
CA SER A 137 -0.01 27.67 -19.87
C SER A 137 -0.28 26.27 -20.47
N GLY A 138 -0.83 25.35 -19.67
CA GLY A 138 -1.15 23.97 -20.07
C GLY A 138 0.02 22.99 -19.92
N LYS A 139 1.15 23.39 -19.31
CA LYS A 139 2.23 22.45 -18.99
C LYS A 139 1.81 21.54 -17.87
N THR A 140 2.19 20.27 -17.98
CA THR A 140 1.88 19.26 -16.96
C THR A 140 3.13 18.60 -16.41
N ALA A 141 3.11 18.31 -15.12
CA ALA A 141 4.10 17.46 -14.46
C ALA A 141 3.39 16.52 -13.47
N THR A 142 3.98 15.37 -13.18
CA THR A 142 3.37 14.38 -12.27
C THR A 142 4.39 13.94 -11.23
N ALA A 143 3.95 13.82 -9.98
CA ALA A 143 4.71 13.22 -8.89
C ALA A 143 3.79 12.30 -8.07
N VAL A 144 4.39 11.42 -7.27
CA VAL A 144 3.66 10.57 -6.32
C VAL A 144 3.94 11.04 -4.91
N SER A 145 2.90 11.14 -4.07
CA SER A 145 3.04 11.57 -2.68
C SER A 145 3.90 10.60 -1.88
N ASP A 146 4.85 11.14 -1.12
CA ASP A 146 5.78 10.38 -0.30
C ASP A 146 5.21 10.02 1.09
N ARG A 147 6.06 9.56 2.02
CA ARG A 147 5.64 9.22 3.40
C ARG A 147 5.13 10.41 4.21
N ALA A 148 5.55 11.64 3.88
CA ALA A 148 5.03 12.86 4.48
C ALA A 148 3.73 13.34 3.81
N GLY A 149 3.29 12.63 2.76
CA GLY A 149 2.12 12.97 1.96
C GLY A 149 2.42 14.03 0.92
N ASP A 150 3.68 14.40 0.71
CA ASP A 150 4.06 15.48 -0.19
C ASP A 150 4.37 14.91 -1.58
N ALA A 151 3.72 15.45 -2.60
CA ALA A 151 4.08 15.28 -4.01
C ALA A 151 4.68 16.59 -4.50
N MET A 152 5.91 16.54 -5.02
CA MET A 152 6.64 17.74 -5.44
C MET A 152 7.12 17.61 -6.87
N VAL A 153 6.95 18.68 -7.65
CA VAL A 153 7.47 18.80 -9.01
C VAL A 153 8.29 20.07 -9.15
N GLU A 154 9.37 20.01 -9.92
CA GLU A 154 10.05 21.21 -10.39
C GLU A 154 9.23 21.85 -11.50
N MET A 155 8.92 23.13 -11.40
CA MET A 155 8.22 23.91 -12.42
C MET A 155 8.85 25.31 -12.56
N PRO A 156 9.05 25.80 -13.80
CA PRO A 156 9.62 27.13 -14.00
C PRO A 156 8.84 28.21 -13.24
N ALA A 157 9.54 29.15 -12.60
CA ALA A 157 8.91 30.23 -11.84
C ALA A 157 8.00 31.16 -12.68
N SER A 158 8.11 31.11 -14.02
CA SER A 158 7.19 31.79 -14.94
C SER A 158 5.82 31.13 -15.03
N GLU A 159 5.68 29.88 -14.58
CA GLU A 159 4.41 29.16 -14.58
C GLU A 159 3.60 29.50 -13.33
N THR A 160 2.28 29.53 -13.50
CA THR A 160 1.32 29.61 -12.39
C THR A 160 0.54 28.31 -12.34
N TRP A 161 0.41 27.72 -11.15
CA TRP A 161 -0.32 26.46 -10.98
C TRP A 161 -1.83 26.71 -11.13
N ALA A 162 -2.47 26.05 -12.09
CA ALA A 162 -3.89 26.23 -12.39
C ALA A 162 -4.78 25.15 -11.75
N ARG A 163 -4.41 23.88 -11.85
CA ARG A 163 -5.21 22.77 -11.29
C ARG A 163 -4.36 21.54 -10.97
N ALA A 164 -4.92 20.63 -10.18
CA ALA A 164 -4.32 19.34 -9.85
C ALA A 164 -5.29 18.20 -10.13
N GLY A 165 -4.78 17.13 -10.75
CA GLY A 165 -5.47 15.87 -10.96
C GLY A 165 -4.91 14.82 -10.01
N LEU A 166 -5.77 14.14 -9.25
CA LEU A 166 -5.36 13.14 -8.26
C LEU A 166 -5.93 11.76 -8.57
N ARG A 167 -5.11 10.73 -8.37
CA ARG A 167 -5.54 9.32 -8.29
C ARG A 167 -4.60 8.51 -7.43
N ARG A 168 -5.03 7.31 -7.02
CA ARG A 168 -4.12 6.35 -6.39
C ARG A 168 -3.05 5.89 -7.40
N GLU A 169 -1.80 5.80 -6.96
CA GLU A 169 -0.70 5.28 -7.77
C GLU A 169 -1.05 3.88 -8.33
N GLY A 170 -0.83 3.71 -9.64
CA GLY A 170 -1.14 2.47 -10.35
C GLY A 170 -2.62 2.21 -10.63
N SER A 171 -3.53 3.11 -10.20
CA SER A 171 -4.95 3.01 -10.55
C SER A 171 -5.22 3.38 -12.00
N LYS A 172 -6.23 2.72 -12.59
CA LYS A 172 -6.77 3.05 -13.92
C LYS A 172 -7.99 3.98 -13.87
N ALA A 173 -8.41 4.38 -12.68
CA ALA A 173 -9.47 5.36 -12.53
C ALA A 173 -9.11 6.70 -13.19
N PRO A 174 -10.11 7.47 -13.64
CA PRO A 174 -9.88 8.83 -14.11
C PRO A 174 -9.30 9.70 -12.98
N LEU A 175 -8.49 10.68 -13.37
CA LEU A 175 -8.01 11.71 -12.44
C LEU A 175 -9.18 12.53 -11.91
N GLN A 176 -9.18 12.77 -10.60
CA GLN A 176 -10.06 13.74 -9.95
C GLN A 176 -9.41 15.12 -10.02
N TRP A 177 -9.99 16.02 -10.82
CA TRP A 177 -9.44 17.34 -11.07
C TRP A 177 -10.01 18.39 -10.13
N PHE A 178 -9.14 19.27 -9.64
CA PHE A 178 -9.46 20.39 -8.77
C PHE A 178 -8.72 21.64 -9.22
N ASP A 179 -9.47 22.72 -9.43
CA ASP A 179 -8.88 24.03 -9.70
C ASP A 179 -8.22 24.59 -8.44
N LEU A 180 -7.06 25.23 -8.61
CA LEU A 180 -6.37 25.88 -7.51
C LEU A 180 -6.87 27.30 -7.35
N ALA A 181 -7.17 27.66 -6.10
CA ALA A 181 -7.45 29.04 -5.75
C ALA A 181 -6.18 29.93 -5.95
N PRO A 182 -6.33 31.20 -6.37
CA PRO A 182 -5.18 32.06 -6.72
C PRO A 182 -4.16 32.26 -5.60
N ASP A 183 -4.61 32.28 -4.34
CA ASP A 183 -3.77 32.34 -3.15
C ASP A 183 -2.89 31.08 -3.01
N ARG A 184 -3.45 29.89 -3.25
CA ARG A 184 -2.71 28.62 -3.26
C ARG A 184 -1.73 28.54 -4.41
N ALA A 185 -2.14 28.99 -5.59
CA ALA A 185 -1.27 29.11 -6.76
C ALA A 185 -0.08 30.05 -6.47
N GLY A 186 -0.33 31.20 -5.83
CA GLY A 186 0.70 32.15 -5.42
C GLY A 186 1.67 31.59 -4.37
N GLN A 187 1.17 30.74 -3.46
CA GLN A 187 1.99 30.02 -2.48
C GLN A 187 2.70 28.78 -3.04
N ARG A 188 2.36 28.37 -4.28
CA ARG A 188 2.86 27.16 -4.93
C ARG A 188 2.62 25.89 -4.10
N LEU A 189 1.55 25.93 -3.32
CA LEU A 189 1.23 24.95 -2.29
C LEU A 189 -0.27 24.74 -2.25
N SER A 190 -0.70 23.49 -2.42
CA SER A 190 -2.09 23.09 -2.22
C SER A 190 -2.16 21.79 -1.43
N ALA A 191 -3.32 21.52 -0.80
CA ALA A 191 -3.54 20.32 -0.01
C ALA A 191 -4.88 19.65 -0.35
N PHE A 192 -4.87 18.32 -0.36
CA PHE A 192 -5.99 17.48 -0.75
C PHE A 192 -6.25 16.41 0.30
N ALA A 193 -7.49 16.36 0.78
CA ALA A 193 -7.93 15.49 1.84
C ALA A 193 -8.58 14.22 1.31
N VAL A 194 -8.40 13.13 2.05
CA VAL A 194 -9.29 11.97 2.07
C VAL A 194 -10.00 11.91 3.42
N ASP A 195 -11.25 11.46 3.42
CA ASP A 195 -12.08 11.36 4.63
C ASP A 195 -12.23 9.92 5.15
N ASP A 196 -11.66 8.92 4.47
CA ASP A 196 -11.58 7.55 4.95
C ASP A 196 -10.20 7.25 5.55
N ILE A 197 -10.21 6.90 6.84
CA ILE A 197 -9.02 6.68 7.67
C ILE A 197 -8.18 5.49 7.19
N ASP A 198 -8.78 4.57 6.45
CA ASP A 198 -8.10 3.39 5.93
C ASP A 198 -7.06 3.74 4.85
N TYR A 199 -7.13 4.95 4.27
CA TYR A 199 -6.14 5.44 3.31
C TYR A 199 -4.87 6.01 3.94
N VAL A 200 -4.94 6.46 5.20
CA VAL A 200 -3.82 7.13 5.90
C VAL A 200 -3.18 6.28 6.98
N ARG A 201 -3.88 5.24 7.46
CA ARG A 201 -3.31 4.31 8.44
C ARG A 201 -2.33 3.36 7.75
N GLU A 202 -1.05 3.51 8.07
CA GLU A 202 -0.05 2.52 7.68
C GLU A 202 -0.36 1.18 8.34
N GLN A 203 -0.56 0.15 7.50
CA GLN A 203 -0.69 -1.22 7.96
C GLN A 203 0.73 -1.76 8.23
N PRO A 204 0.99 -2.39 9.39
CA PRO A 204 2.32 -2.90 9.76
C PRO A 204 2.80 -4.03 8.82
N PHE A 205 1.88 -4.65 8.08
CA PHE A 205 2.17 -5.60 7.02
C PHE A 205 1.08 -5.55 5.96
N GLN A 206 1.41 -5.92 4.71
CA GLN A 206 0.39 -6.21 3.69
C GLN A 206 -0.09 -7.66 3.78
N ARG A 207 0.84 -8.57 4.03
CA ARG A 207 0.57 -10.00 4.18
C ARG A 207 1.36 -10.55 5.35
N LEU A 208 0.69 -11.33 6.18
CA LEU A 208 1.29 -12.08 7.27
C LEU A 208 0.82 -13.52 7.19
N THR A 209 1.73 -14.47 7.44
CA THR A 209 1.43 -15.89 7.36
C THR A 209 1.75 -16.56 8.69
N LEU A 210 0.79 -17.29 9.24
CA LEU A 210 0.94 -18.07 10.46
C LEU A 210 0.79 -19.55 10.14
N THR A 211 1.71 -20.36 10.68
CA THR A 211 1.64 -21.82 10.60
C THR A 211 0.66 -22.33 11.65
N VAL A 212 -0.27 -23.21 11.25
CA VAL A 212 -1.16 -23.88 12.20
C VAL A 212 -0.42 -25.05 12.85
N LYS A 213 -0.36 -25.07 14.19
CA LYS A 213 0.22 -26.18 14.98
C LYS A 213 -0.76 -26.57 16.08
N GLY A 214 -1.63 -27.55 15.80
CA GLY A 214 -2.70 -27.92 16.72
C GLY A 214 -3.69 -26.75 16.89
N ASP A 215 -3.88 -26.32 18.13
CA ASP A 215 -4.71 -25.15 18.51
C ASP A 215 -3.94 -23.81 18.47
N LYS A 216 -2.66 -23.84 18.09
CA LYS A 216 -1.78 -22.66 18.07
C LYS A 216 -1.56 -22.12 16.66
N LEU A 217 -1.35 -20.82 16.59
CA LEU A 217 -0.88 -20.12 15.39
C LEU A 217 0.53 -19.60 15.63
N VAL A 218 1.48 -19.98 14.78
CA VAL A 218 2.88 -19.58 14.92
C VAL A 218 3.25 -18.62 13.80
N MET A 219 3.63 -17.40 14.18
CA MET A 219 4.21 -16.41 13.29
C MET A 219 5.73 -16.55 13.35
N GLU A 220 6.35 -16.88 12.23
CA GLU A 220 7.80 -17.06 12.18
C GLU A 220 8.49 -15.68 12.10
N GLU A 221 9.20 -15.28 13.16
CA GLU A 221 9.97 -14.04 13.26
C GLU A 221 11.40 -14.38 13.70
N GLY A 222 12.39 -13.59 13.26
CA GLY A 222 13.83 -13.91 13.26
C GLY A 222 14.35 -14.75 14.44
N GLY A 223 14.48 -16.07 14.23
CA GLY A 223 15.13 -17.01 15.15
C GLY A 223 14.24 -17.60 16.26
N GLY A 224 13.05 -17.04 16.49
CA GLY A 224 12.10 -17.53 17.49
C GLY A 224 10.68 -17.02 17.18
N GLY A 225 9.83 -17.90 16.65
CA GLY A 225 8.48 -17.53 16.24
C GLY A 225 7.56 -17.12 17.39
N LEU A 226 6.68 -16.16 17.14
CA LEU A 226 5.62 -15.72 18.05
C LEU A 226 4.47 -16.72 18.04
N VAL A 227 4.08 -17.19 19.23
CA VAL A 227 3.07 -18.24 19.40
C VAL A 227 1.78 -17.65 19.95
N TYR A 228 0.71 -17.79 19.19
CA TYR A 228 -0.63 -17.34 19.55
C TYR A 228 -1.47 -18.55 19.93
N GLN A 229 -2.10 -18.50 21.10
CA GLN A 229 -2.96 -19.57 21.59
C GLN A 229 -4.40 -19.06 21.73
N ARG A 230 -5.35 -19.88 21.29
CA ARG A 230 -6.78 -19.57 21.39
C ARG A 230 -7.23 -19.59 22.85
N GLN A 231 -8.06 -18.62 23.24
CA GLN A 231 -8.84 -18.66 24.48
C GLN A 231 -10.32 -18.90 24.20
#